data_AF-A0A1Q4VQA2-F1
#
_entry.id   AF-A0A1Q4VQA2-F1
#
_cell.length_a   1.000
_cell.length_b   1.000
_cell.length_c   1.000
_cell.angle_alpha   90.00
_cell.angle_beta   90.00
_cell.angle_gamma   90.00
#
_symmetry.space_group_name_H-M   'P 1'
#
loop_
_entity.id
_entity.type
_entity.pdbx_description
1 polymer ?
#
loop_
_entity_poly.entity_id
_entity_poly.type
_entity_poly.pdbx_seq_one_letter_code
_entity_poly.pdbx_strand_id
1 'polypeptide(L)'
;MSATKNADSRDLGDVLSLDLDSLTIDEIDIIEEIVDGPLDMLAKPGARKGPMIRAMAVVIKRREDPSFTAEDAGRLKIEFKQKAKADPTALSE
;
A
#
# COMPACT_ATOMS: atom_id res chain seq x y z
N MET A 1 -40.67 0.69 -6.16
CA MET A 1 -40.37 1.57 -5.02
C MET A 1 -39.94 0.71 -3.84
N SER A 2 -38.94 1.22 -3.10
CA SER A 2 -38.53 0.83 -1.75
C SER A 2 -37.57 -0.35 -1.58
N ALA A 3 -36.42 0.03 -1.01
CA ALA A 3 -35.21 -0.71 -0.72
C ALA A 3 -35.25 -1.41 0.64
N THR A 4 -34.39 -2.42 0.83
CA THR A 4 -33.51 -2.64 2.02
C THR A 4 -32.64 -3.87 1.73
N LYS A 5 -31.33 -3.71 1.50
CA LYS A 5 -30.22 -3.57 2.46
C LYS A 5 -29.87 -4.92 3.12
N ASN A 6 -28.62 -5.34 2.91
CA ASN A 6 -27.72 -6.11 3.80
C ASN A 6 -26.92 -7.11 2.96
N ALA A 7 -25.66 -7.42 3.24
CA ALA A 7 -24.62 -6.84 4.06
C ALA A 7 -23.44 -7.76 3.74
N ASP A 8 -22.37 -7.26 3.14
CA ASP A 8 -21.10 -7.98 3.19
C ASP A 8 -20.10 -7.08 3.89
N SER A 9 -19.82 -7.45 5.12
CA SER A 9 -18.93 -6.79 6.05
C SER A 9 -17.81 -7.76 6.37
N ARG A 10 -16.57 -7.25 6.30
CA ARG A 10 -15.32 -7.81 6.85
C ARG A 10 -14.71 -8.86 5.92
N ASP A 11 -13.49 -8.74 5.41
CA ASP A 11 -12.27 -8.18 5.99
C ASP A 11 -11.40 -7.68 4.83
N LEU A 12 -11.45 -6.38 4.51
CA LEU A 12 -10.44 -5.78 3.64
C LEU A 12 -9.24 -5.47 4.52
N GLY A 13 -8.44 -6.49 4.82
CA GLY A 13 -7.08 -6.28 5.33
C GLY A 13 -6.44 -5.21 4.46
N ASP A 14 -6.00 -4.12 5.08
CA ASP A 14 -5.52 -2.89 4.44
C ASP A 14 -4.54 -3.22 3.31
N VAL A 15 -5.06 -3.33 2.08
CA VAL A 15 -4.23 -3.61 0.92
C VAL A 15 -3.53 -2.29 0.60
N LEU A 16 -2.26 -2.18 0.99
CA LEU A 16 -1.41 -1.06 0.67
C LEU A 16 -1.18 -1.00 -0.85
N SER A 17 -2.01 -0.23 -1.55
CA SER A 17 -1.80 0.09 -2.97
C SER A 17 -0.74 1.19 -3.04
N LEU A 18 0.47 0.81 -3.48
CA LEU A 18 1.60 1.72 -3.65
C LEU A 18 1.45 2.49 -4.96
N ASP A 19 0.78 3.64 -4.91
CA ASP A 19 0.68 4.57 -6.04
C ASP A 19 1.53 5.82 -5.78
N LEU A 20 2.71 5.85 -6.39
CA LEU A 20 3.68 6.96 -6.26
C LEU A 20 3.20 8.24 -6.94
N ASP A 21 2.28 8.15 -7.89
CA ASP A 21 1.76 9.30 -8.63
C ASP A 21 0.74 10.10 -7.80
N SER A 22 0.31 9.56 -6.67
CA SER A 22 -0.69 10.14 -5.77
C SER A 22 -0.11 10.82 -4.51
N LEU A 23 1.20 11.05 -4.50
CA LEU A 23 1.91 11.63 -3.35
C LEU A 23 1.93 13.15 -3.41
N THR A 24 1.72 13.80 -2.26
CA THR A 24 1.97 15.24 -2.11
C THR A 24 3.46 15.53 -1.92
N ILE A 25 3.86 16.80 -2.06
CA ILE A 25 5.26 17.22 -1.85
C ILE A 25 5.70 16.90 -0.41
N ASP A 26 4.88 17.22 0.59
CA ASP A 26 5.17 16.90 2.00
C ASP A 26 5.33 15.40 2.22
N GLU A 27 4.54 14.57 1.53
CA GLU A 27 4.65 13.12 1.62
C GLU A 27 5.93 12.59 0.98
N ILE A 28 6.40 13.21 -0.10
CA ILE A 28 7.70 12.91 -0.71
C ILE A 28 8.82 13.24 0.29
N ASP A 29 8.80 14.43 0.90
CA ASP A 29 9.79 14.85 1.90
C ASP A 29 9.84 13.86 3.08
N ILE A 30 8.69 13.41 3.59
CA ILE A 30 8.62 12.39 4.65
C ILE A 30 9.28 11.07 4.23
N ILE A 31 9.08 10.64 2.97
CA ILE A 31 9.71 9.41 2.49
C ILE A 31 11.21 9.56 2.47
N GLU A 32 11.71 10.66 1.91
CA GLU A 32 13.15 10.93 1.81
C GLU A 32 13.81 11.03 3.20
N GLU A 33 13.12 11.61 4.18
CA GLU A 33 13.55 11.64 5.58
C GLU A 33 13.63 10.22 6.17
N ILE A 34 12.61 9.38 5.95
CA ILE A 34 12.59 8.00 6.48
C ILE A 34 13.67 7.12 5.84
N VAL A 35 13.97 7.32 4.56
CA VAL A 35 14.95 6.51 3.83
C VAL A 35 16.36 7.07 3.86
N ASP A 36 16.55 8.25 4.44
CA ASP A 36 17.82 8.98 4.52
C ASP A 36 18.48 9.13 3.15
N GLY A 37 17.68 9.61 2.19
CA GLY A 37 18.14 9.78 0.81
C GLY A 37 17.02 10.11 -0.17
N PRO A 38 17.39 10.47 -1.40
CA PRO A 38 16.41 10.86 -2.40
C PRO A 38 15.53 9.68 -2.84
N LEU A 39 14.26 9.97 -3.11
CA LEU A 39 13.24 8.99 -3.48
C LEU A 39 13.66 8.17 -4.72
N ASP A 40 14.40 8.80 -5.64
CA ASP A 40 14.90 8.19 -6.88
C ASP A 40 15.80 6.97 -6.63
N MET A 41 16.51 6.91 -5.49
CA MET A 41 17.35 5.76 -5.14
C MET A 41 16.53 4.50 -4.88
N LEU A 42 15.30 4.65 -4.41
CA LEU A 42 14.39 3.53 -4.14
C LEU A 42 13.78 2.97 -5.43
N ALA A 43 13.67 3.80 -6.48
CA ALA A 43 13.14 3.42 -7.79
C ALA A 43 14.15 2.68 -8.67
N LYS A 44 15.43 2.59 -8.27
CA LYS A 44 16.48 1.96 -9.06
C LYS A 44 16.29 0.44 -9.17
N PRO A 45 16.50 -0.17 -10.37
CA PRO A 45 16.52 -1.62 -10.51
C PRO A 45 17.52 -2.25 -9.53
N GLY A 46 17.07 -3.28 -8.80
CA GLY A 46 17.90 -3.98 -7.81
C GLY A 46 17.97 -3.31 -6.43
N ALA A 47 17.36 -2.14 -6.23
CA ALA A 47 17.26 -1.52 -4.91
C ALA A 47 16.43 -2.39 -3.94
N ARG A 48 16.77 -2.32 -2.64
CA ARG A 48 15.98 -2.99 -1.59
C ARG A 48 14.62 -2.29 -1.49
N LYS A 49 13.53 -3.04 -1.70
CA LYS A 49 12.17 -2.51 -1.64
C LYS A 49 11.66 -2.26 -0.22
N GLY A 50 12.25 -2.89 0.79
CA GLY A 50 11.81 -2.80 2.19
C GLY A 50 11.71 -1.35 2.74
N PRO A 51 12.76 -0.52 2.63
CA PRO A 51 12.72 0.88 3.04
C PRO A 51 11.60 1.67 2.37
N MET A 52 11.43 1.49 1.05
CA MET A 52 10.36 2.12 0.29
C MET A 52 8.97 1.71 0.78
N ILE A 53 8.75 0.41 0.97
CA ILE A 53 7.45 -0.10 1.46
C ILE A 53 7.16 0.43 2.87
N ARG A 54 8.18 0.49 3.75
CA ARG A 54 8.02 1.04 5.10
C ARG A 54 7.65 2.52 5.06
N ALA A 55 8.39 3.34 4.31
CA ALA A 55 8.12 4.76 4.20
C ALA A 55 6.72 5.02 3.62
N MET A 56 6.31 4.22 2.64
CA MET A 56 4.98 4.34 2.04
C MET A 56 3.85 3.96 2.98
N ALA A 57 4.04 2.91 3.78
CA ALA A 57 3.09 2.58 4.83
C ALA A 57 2.92 3.72 5.84
N VAL A 58 4.00 4.42 6.20
CA VAL A 58 3.93 5.59 7.09
C VAL A 58 3.11 6.70 6.47
N VAL A 59 3.42 7.11 5.24
CA VAL A 59 2.68 8.17 4.54
C VAL A 59 1.19 7.84 4.45
N ILE A 60 0.86 6.63 3.97
CA ILE A 60 -0.54 6.22 3.76
C ILE A 60 -1.29 6.19 5.09
N LYS A 61 -0.69 5.63 6.15
CA LYS A 61 -1.33 5.59 7.47
C LYS A 61 -1.41 6.95 8.15
N ARG A 62 -0.47 7.87 7.89
CA ARG A 62 -0.53 9.24 8.42
C ARG A 62 -1.67 10.09 7.88
N ARG A 63 -2.24 9.72 6.73
CA ARG A 63 -3.49 10.34 6.22
C ARG A 63 -4.67 10.12 7.17
N GLU A 64 -4.67 9.01 7.90
CA GLU A 64 -5.71 8.63 8.86
C GLU A 64 -5.29 8.91 10.31
N ASP A 65 -4.03 8.66 10.64
CA ASP A 65 -3.43 8.84 11.97
C ASP A 65 -2.07 9.55 11.87
N PRO A 66 -2.01 10.88 12.12
CA PRO A 66 -0.77 11.65 12.04
C PRO A 66 0.34 11.19 12.99
N SER A 67 0.02 10.41 14.03
CA SER A 67 0.99 9.91 15.00
C SER A 67 1.69 8.61 14.57
N PHE A 68 1.26 8.00 13.47
CA PHE A 68 1.80 6.73 12.98
C PHE A 68 3.31 6.82 12.66
N THR A 69 4.08 5.83 13.12
CA THR A 69 5.54 5.84 13.06
C THR A 69 6.13 4.81 12.09
N ALA A 70 7.43 4.95 11.77
CA ALA A 70 8.15 3.98 10.95
C ALA A 70 8.32 2.63 11.66
N GLU A 71 8.40 2.64 12.99
CA GLU A 71 8.42 1.44 13.83
C GLU A 71 7.09 0.67 13.74
N ASP A 72 5.96 1.39 13.73
CA ASP A 72 4.64 0.79 13.57
C ASP A 72 4.48 0.19 12.17
N ALA A 73 4.96 0.89 11.14
CA ALA A 73 4.99 0.38 9.77
C ALA A 73 5.75 -0.95 9.65
N GLY A 74 6.82 -1.14 10.43
CA GLY A 74 7.60 -2.38 10.47
C GLY A 74 6.83 -3.61 10.99
N ARG A 75 5.69 -3.40 11.65
CA ARG A 75 4.84 -4.48 12.20
C ARG A 75 3.73 -4.91 11.24
N LEU A 76 3.54 -4.18 10.14
CA LEU A 76 2.53 -4.49 9.14
C LEU A 76 2.89 -5.75 8.36
N LYS A 77 1.87 -6.55 8.04
CA LYS A 77 1.99 -7.70 7.13
C LYS A 77 1.56 -7.28 5.74
N ILE A 78 2.35 -7.66 4.74
CA ILE A 78 2.02 -7.40 3.34
C ILE A 78 1.40 -8.66 2.76
N GLU A 79 0.15 -8.57 2.33
CA GLU A 79 -0.49 -9.61 1.56
C GLU A 79 -0.46 -9.25 0.07
N PHE A 80 0.40 -9.93 -0.68
CA PHE A 80 0.33 -9.87 -2.14
C PHE A 80 -0.86 -10.71 -2.57
N LYS A 81 -2.01 -10.06 -2.81
CA LYS A 81 -3.12 -10.71 -3.53
C LYS A 81 -2.63 -11.01 -4.95
N GLN A 82 -2.04 -12.19 -5.15
CA GLN A 82 -1.99 -12.76 -6.48
C GLN A 82 -3.44 -12.87 -6.94
N LYS A 83 -3.83 -12.09 -7.95
CA LYS A 83 -5.03 -12.43 -8.71
C LYS A 83 -4.80 -13.86 -9.16
N ALA A 84 -5.56 -14.80 -8.61
CA ALA A 84 -5.57 -16.17 -9.09
C ALA A 84 -5.69 -16.09 -10.62
N LYS A 85 -4.76 -16.74 -11.33
CA LYS A 85 -4.88 -16.88 -12.79
C LYS A 85 -6.32 -17.32 -13.06
N ALA A 86 -7.04 -16.55 -13.87
CA ALA A 86 -8.29 -17.05 -14.42
C ALA A 86 -7.97 -18.38 -15.11
N ASP A 87 -8.64 -19.45 -14.69
CA ASP A 87 -8.46 -20.78 -15.29
C ASP A 87 -8.74 -20.67 -16.80
N PRO A 88 -7.77 -21.01 -17.68
CA PRO A 88 -7.95 -20.90 -19.12
C PRO A 88 -8.98 -21.89 -19.69
N THR A 89 -9.53 -22.77 -18.86
CA THR A 89 -10.53 -23.79 -19.20
C THR A 89 -11.99 -23.36 -19.01
N ALA A 90 -12.27 -22.13 -18.56
CA ALA A 90 -13.64 -21.67 -18.30
C ALA A 90 -14.49 -21.32 -19.56
N LEU A 91 -14.02 -21.63 -20.77
CA LEU A 91 -14.78 -21.46 -22.01
C LEU A 91 -14.76 -22.75 -22.83
N SER A 92 -15.61 -23.70 -22.47
CA SER A 92 -16.10 -24.77 -23.35
C SER A 92 -17.36 -25.40 -22.74
N GLU A 93 -18.50 -24.75 -22.94
CA GLU A 93 -19.82 -25.40 -23.04
C GLU A 93 -20.58 -24.80 -24.24
#